data_AF-A0AAD6P7E8-F1
#
_entry.id   AF-A0AAD6P7E8-F1
#
_cell.length_a   1.000
_cell.length_b   1.000
_cell.length_c   1.000
_cell.angle_alpha   90.00
_cell.angle_beta   90.00
_cell.angle_gamma   90.00
#
_symmetry.space_group_name_H-M   'P 1'
#
loop_
_entity.id
_entity.type
_entity.pdbx_description
1 polymer ?
#
loop_
_entity_poly.entity_id
_entity_poly.type
_entity_poly.pdbx_seq_one_letter_code
_entity_poly.pdbx_strand_id
1 'polypeptide(L)'
;MEGKANLEAAIEQLQIVEKQMRLAGDVAGTKKAVTEILQLCFEAKDWKTLNDQITLLSKKRGQLKQAVTAMVQQAMQYIDETLDLDTRIELIKTLNSIYVEIERARLIRKLAKIKEEQGLIAEAADLMQEVAVETFGAMAKTEKIAFILEQV
;
A
#
# COMPACT_ATOMS: atom_id res chain seq x y z
N MET A 1 1.72 4.70 -27.63
CA MET A 1 1.58 3.28 -27.25
C MET A 1 2.92 2.58 -27.01
N GLU A 2 4.06 3.12 -27.46
CA GLU A 2 5.40 2.53 -27.22
C GLU A 2 5.88 2.62 -25.76
N GLY A 3 5.52 3.69 -25.03
CA GLY A 3 5.95 3.87 -23.63
C GLY A 3 5.39 2.82 -22.65
N LYS A 4 4.16 2.34 -22.90
CA LYS A 4 3.51 1.35 -22.02
C LYS A 4 4.06 -0.06 -22.25
N ALA A 5 4.33 -0.43 -23.49
CA ALA A 5 4.97 -1.70 -23.82
C ALA A 5 6.40 -1.79 -23.24
N ASN A 6 7.15 -0.69 -23.24
CA ASN A 6 8.47 -0.63 -22.61
C ASN A 6 8.39 -0.73 -21.08
N LEU A 7 7.36 -0.14 -20.45
CA LEU A 7 7.13 -0.28 -19.01
C LEU A 7 6.85 -1.73 -18.62
N GLU A 8 5.95 -2.40 -19.34
CA GLU A 8 5.61 -3.80 -19.07
C GLU A 8 6.83 -4.71 -19.24
N ALA A 9 7.62 -4.51 -20.29
CA ALA A 9 8.86 -5.25 -20.51
C ALA A 9 9.89 -5.01 -19.39
N ALA A 10 10.04 -3.76 -18.91
CA ALA A 10 10.94 -3.43 -17.81
C ALA A 10 10.48 -4.08 -16.50
N ILE A 11 9.19 -4.07 -16.21
CA ILE A 11 8.60 -4.74 -15.05
C ILE A 11 8.85 -6.25 -15.11
N GLU A 12 8.65 -6.88 -16.27
CA GLU A 12 8.93 -8.32 -16.44
C GLU A 12 10.39 -8.65 -16.15
N GLN A 13 11.34 -7.84 -16.63
CA GLN A 13 12.75 -8.04 -16.33
C GLN A 13 13.04 -7.91 -14.83
N LEU A 14 12.50 -6.89 -14.17
CA LEU A 14 12.66 -6.73 -12.73
C LEU A 14 11.98 -7.85 -11.93
N GLN A 15 10.87 -8.42 -12.42
CA GLN A 15 10.23 -9.59 -11.80
C GLN A 15 11.10 -10.85 -11.90
N ILE A 16 11.88 -11.01 -12.97
CA ILE A 16 12.85 -12.10 -13.09
C ILE A 16 13.98 -11.92 -12.08
N VAL A 17 14.52 -10.69 -11.96
CA VAL A 17 15.55 -10.36 -10.97
C VAL A 17 15.03 -10.56 -9.55
N GLU A 18 13.83 -10.06 -9.25
CA GLU A 18 13.12 -10.26 -7.98
C GLU A 18 13.03 -11.75 -7.63
N LYS A 19 12.62 -12.59 -8.59
CA LYS A 19 12.52 -14.04 -8.40
C LYS A 19 13.88 -14.66 -8.09
N GLN A 20 14.94 -14.27 -8.79
CA GLN A 20 16.30 -14.79 -8.55
C GLN A 20 16.80 -14.39 -7.15
N MET A 21 16.72 -13.11 -6.80
CA MET A 21 17.16 -12.59 -5.50
C MET A 21 16.37 -13.22 -4.35
N ARG A 22 15.06 -13.40 -4.54
CA ARG A 22 14.19 -14.04 -3.55
C ARG A 22 14.55 -15.51 -3.32
N LEU A 23 14.83 -16.26 -4.39
CA LEU A 23 15.28 -17.66 -4.28
C LEU A 23 16.69 -17.78 -3.69
N ALA A 24 17.54 -16.78 -3.90
CA ALA A 24 18.86 -16.68 -3.27
C ALA A 24 18.81 -16.25 -1.79
N GLY A 25 17.65 -15.84 -1.29
CA GLY A 25 17.50 -15.31 0.08
C GLY A 25 18.09 -13.92 0.28
N ASP A 26 18.40 -13.20 -0.81
CA ASP A 26 18.91 -11.83 -0.75
C ASP A 26 17.77 -10.84 -0.48
N VAL A 27 17.59 -10.54 0.81
CA VAL A 27 16.58 -9.58 1.28
C VAL A 27 16.79 -8.18 0.69
N ALA A 28 18.05 -7.73 0.54
CA ALA A 28 18.35 -6.39 0.07
C ALA A 28 18.05 -6.28 -1.44
N GLY A 29 18.47 -7.28 -2.21
CA GLY A 29 18.17 -7.41 -3.64
C GLY A 29 16.67 -7.50 -3.92
N THR A 30 15.94 -8.33 -3.18
CA THR A 30 14.48 -8.44 -3.33
C THR A 30 13.77 -7.13 -2.97
N LYS A 31 14.16 -6.46 -1.88
CA LYS A 31 13.60 -5.15 -1.53
C LYS A 31 13.82 -4.16 -2.66
N LYS A 32 15.06 -4.05 -3.16
CA LYS A 32 15.40 -3.09 -4.22
C LYS A 32 14.60 -3.36 -5.50
N ALA A 33 14.55 -4.61 -5.95
CA ALA A 33 13.79 -4.97 -7.15
C ALA A 33 12.31 -4.62 -7.03
N VAL A 34 11.70 -4.89 -5.88
CA VAL A 34 10.29 -4.56 -5.63
C VAL A 34 10.08 -3.04 -5.58
N THR A 35 10.94 -2.30 -4.90
CA THR A 35 10.83 -0.82 -4.83
C THR A 35 11.03 -0.15 -6.20
N GLU A 36 11.90 -0.74 -7.04
CA GLU A 36 12.20 -0.24 -8.37
C GLU A 36 11.03 -0.51 -9.35
N ILE A 37 10.35 -1.65 -9.23
CA ILE A 37 9.08 -1.90 -9.94
C ILE A 37 8.05 -0.82 -9.63
N LEU A 38 7.87 -0.47 -8.34
CA LEU A 38 6.92 0.57 -7.95
C LEU A 38 7.32 1.94 -8.46
N GLN A 39 8.61 2.28 -8.41
CA GLN A 39 9.13 3.54 -8.90
C GLN A 39 8.89 3.69 -10.41
N LEU A 40 9.12 2.66 -11.21
CA LEU A 40 8.84 2.70 -12.64
C LEU A 40 7.35 2.94 -12.93
N CYS A 41 6.45 2.27 -12.22
CA CYS A 41 5.01 2.50 -12.37
C CYS A 41 4.61 3.94 -11.98
N PHE A 42 5.24 4.47 -10.93
CA PHE A 42 5.02 5.84 -10.46
C PHE A 42 5.52 6.89 -11.46
N GLU A 43 6.75 6.73 -11.99
CA GLU A 43 7.33 7.62 -13.01
C GLU A 43 6.52 7.61 -14.31
N ALA A 44 5.99 6.44 -14.69
CA ALA A 44 5.09 6.31 -15.82
C ALA A 44 3.67 6.87 -15.57
N LYS A 45 3.37 7.28 -14.32
CA LYS A 45 2.04 7.69 -13.85
C LYS A 45 0.94 6.63 -14.11
N ASP A 46 1.32 5.36 -14.21
CA ASP A 46 0.37 4.25 -14.42
C ASP A 46 0.02 3.60 -13.07
N TRP A 47 -0.89 4.25 -12.36
CA TRP A 47 -1.37 3.85 -11.05
C TRP A 47 -2.12 2.52 -11.04
N LYS A 48 -2.78 2.20 -12.15
CA LYS A 48 -3.49 0.92 -12.30
C LYS A 48 -2.48 -0.22 -12.30
N THR A 49 -1.44 -0.10 -13.12
CA THR A 49 -0.36 -1.09 -13.17
C THR A 49 0.36 -1.17 -11.81
N LEU A 50 0.56 -0.05 -11.12
CA LEU A 50 1.12 -0.02 -9.76
C LEU A 50 0.29 -0.86 -8.78
N ASN A 51 -1.03 -0.66 -8.73
CA ASN A 51 -1.94 -1.40 -7.84
C ASN A 51 -1.95 -2.91 -8.15
N ASP A 52 -1.94 -3.26 -9.43
CA ASP A 52 -1.88 -4.65 -9.89
C ASP A 52 -0.57 -5.33 -9.45
N GLN A 53 0.58 -4.66 -9.62
CA GLN A 53 1.88 -5.18 -9.18
C GLN A 53 1.96 -5.34 -7.67
N ILE A 54 1.47 -4.38 -6.89
CA ILE A 54 1.42 -4.45 -5.43
C ILE A 54 0.59 -5.65 -4.98
N THR A 55 -0.57 -5.87 -5.58
CA THR A 55 -1.45 -7.00 -5.26
C THR A 55 -0.80 -8.33 -5.64
N LEU A 56 -0.20 -8.41 -6.83
CA LEU A 56 0.47 -9.60 -7.34
C LEU A 56 1.65 -10.01 -6.45
N LEU A 57 2.53 -9.07 -6.10
CA LEU A 57 3.71 -9.31 -5.27
C LEU A 57 3.34 -9.67 -3.83
N SER A 58 2.27 -9.09 -3.29
CA SER A 58 1.79 -9.38 -1.94
C SER A 58 1.16 -10.77 -1.81
N LYS A 59 0.48 -11.25 -2.85
CA LYS A 59 -0.14 -12.60 -2.87
C LYS A 59 0.82 -13.71 -3.31
N LYS A 60 2.05 -13.36 -3.69
CA LYS A 60 3.04 -14.31 -4.21
C LYS A 60 3.52 -15.25 -3.11
N ARG A 61 3.32 -16.56 -3.31
CA ARG A 61 3.77 -17.59 -2.35
C ARG A 61 5.29 -17.57 -2.22
N GLY A 62 5.78 -17.43 -0.99
CA GLY A 62 7.20 -17.39 -0.68
C GLY A 62 7.85 -16.02 -0.86
N GLN A 63 7.06 -14.94 -0.86
CA GLN A 63 7.60 -13.58 -0.79
C GLN A 63 8.15 -13.26 0.61
N LEU A 64 9.24 -12.50 0.65
CA LEU A 64 9.88 -12.08 1.89
C LEU A 64 9.03 -11.00 2.57
N LYS A 65 8.67 -11.22 3.84
CA LYS A 65 7.88 -10.25 4.64
C LYS A 65 8.49 -8.84 4.61
N GLN A 66 9.82 -8.76 4.69
CA GLN A 66 10.51 -7.47 4.66
C GLN A 66 10.43 -6.76 3.30
N ALA A 67 10.33 -7.50 2.19
CA ALA A 67 10.14 -6.93 0.86
C ALA A 67 8.71 -6.39 0.70
N VAL A 68 7.71 -7.13 1.20
CA VAL A 68 6.32 -6.64 1.27
C VAL A 68 6.24 -5.39 2.14
N THR A 69 6.86 -5.36 3.32
CA THR A 69 6.85 -4.15 4.17
C THR A 69 7.49 -2.95 3.45
N ALA A 70 8.63 -3.12 2.79
CA ALA A 70 9.29 -2.03 2.06
C ALA A 70 8.43 -1.52 0.90
N MET A 71 7.86 -2.44 0.12
CA MET A 71 6.94 -2.13 -0.99
C MET A 71 5.79 -1.24 -0.54
N VAL A 72 5.13 -1.65 0.55
CA VAL A 72 3.91 -1.01 1.01
C VAL A 72 4.24 0.32 1.72
N GLN A 73 5.39 0.43 2.39
CA GLN A 73 5.90 1.71 2.92
C GLN A 73 6.16 2.74 1.82
N GLN A 74 6.78 2.34 0.71
CA GLN A 74 6.99 3.23 -0.43
C GLN A 74 5.66 3.64 -1.07
N ALA A 75 4.73 2.70 -1.25
CA ALA A 75 3.40 3.00 -1.75
C ALA A 75 2.63 4.00 -0.86
N MET A 76 2.81 3.95 0.47
CA MET A 76 2.21 4.94 1.37
C MET A 76 2.74 6.36 1.17
N GLN A 77 4.00 6.52 0.76
CA GLN A 77 4.55 7.85 0.44
C GLN A 77 3.90 8.43 -0.82
N TYR A 78 3.62 7.58 -1.81
CA TYR A 78 2.95 7.99 -3.04
C TYR A 78 1.51 8.47 -2.83
N ILE A 79 0.81 8.02 -1.78
CA ILE A 79 -0.54 8.50 -1.43
C ILE A 79 -0.53 10.02 -1.21
N ASP A 80 0.50 10.52 -0.52
CA ASP A 80 0.58 11.93 -0.18
C ASP A 80 1.00 12.79 -1.41
N GLU A 81 1.71 12.18 -2.38
CA GLU A 81 2.13 12.82 -3.64
C GLU A 81 1.06 12.81 -4.74
N THR A 82 0.04 11.94 -4.66
CA THR A 82 -1.04 11.91 -5.67
C THR A 82 -1.94 13.13 -5.53
N LEU A 83 -2.06 13.92 -6.59
CA LEU A 83 -3.01 15.04 -6.67
C LEU A 83 -4.45 14.57 -6.99
N ASP A 84 -4.59 13.36 -7.52
CA ASP A 84 -5.89 12.80 -7.91
C ASP A 84 -6.53 12.00 -6.76
N LEU A 85 -7.76 12.39 -6.42
CA LEU A 85 -8.52 11.85 -5.29
C LEU A 85 -8.94 10.39 -5.53
N ASP A 86 -9.36 10.05 -6.74
CA ASP A 86 -9.80 8.70 -7.09
C ASP A 86 -8.63 7.71 -7.03
N THR A 87 -7.50 8.09 -7.61
CA THR A 87 -6.24 7.34 -7.54
C THR A 87 -5.80 7.12 -6.08
N ARG A 88 -5.92 8.16 -5.24
CA ARG A 88 -5.58 8.07 -3.81
C ARG A 88 -6.45 7.04 -3.10
N ILE A 89 -7.77 7.05 -3.36
CA ILE A 89 -8.72 6.10 -2.78
C ILE A 89 -8.42 4.67 -3.25
N GLU A 90 -8.14 4.45 -4.53
CA GLU A 90 -7.80 3.12 -5.05
C GLU A 90 -6.51 2.55 -4.44
N LEU A 91 -5.48 3.39 -4.31
CA LEU A 91 -4.21 2.98 -3.69
C LEU A 91 -4.43 2.61 -2.22
N ILE A 92 -5.19 3.42 -1.46
CA ILE A 92 -5.52 3.10 -0.05
C ILE A 92 -6.28 1.77 0.05
N LYS A 93 -7.28 1.54 -0.81
CA LYS A 93 -8.02 0.26 -0.84
C LYS A 93 -7.11 -0.93 -1.12
N THR A 94 -6.17 -0.76 -2.05
CA THR A 94 -5.20 -1.80 -2.41
C THR A 94 -4.30 -2.14 -1.22
N LEU A 95 -3.73 -1.13 -0.56
CA LEU A 95 -2.85 -1.32 0.60
C LEU A 95 -3.61 -1.90 1.80
N ASN A 96 -4.88 -1.52 1.99
CA ASN A 96 -5.73 -2.07 3.05
C ASN A 96 -5.88 -3.60 2.93
N SER A 97 -5.94 -4.12 1.71
CA SER A 97 -6.06 -5.57 1.46
C SER A 97 -4.80 -6.38 1.83
N ILE A 98 -3.66 -5.71 1.99
CA ILE A 98 -2.34 -6.34 2.16
C ILE A 98 -1.86 -6.28 3.61
N TYR A 99 -2.23 -5.22 4.34
CA TYR A 99 -1.74 -5.00 5.68
C TYR A 99 -2.36 -5.90 6.75
N VAL A 100 -1.54 -6.14 7.77
CA VAL A 100 -1.95 -6.68 9.07
C VAL A 100 -2.69 -5.59 9.85
N GLU A 101 -3.58 -6.01 10.74
CA GLU A 101 -4.54 -5.21 11.51
C GLU A 101 -4.12 -3.77 11.91
N ILE A 102 -2.91 -3.57 12.44
CA ILE A 102 -2.44 -2.25 12.90
C ILE A 102 -2.26 -1.24 11.77
N GLU A 103 -1.57 -1.63 10.70
CA GLU A 103 -1.31 -0.71 9.57
C GLU A 103 -2.58 -0.46 8.76
N ARG A 104 -3.50 -1.44 8.74
CA ARG A 104 -4.86 -1.27 8.24
C ARG A 104 -5.60 -0.14 8.98
N ALA A 105 -5.52 -0.09 10.31
CA ALA A 105 -6.12 1.00 11.08
C ALA A 105 -5.58 2.37 10.66
N ARG A 106 -4.25 2.50 10.51
CA ARG A 106 -3.63 3.77 10.08
C ARG A 106 -4.08 4.23 8.70
N LEU A 107 -4.22 3.30 7.75
CA LEU A 107 -4.73 3.61 6.42
C LEU A 107 -6.20 4.01 6.43
N ILE A 108 -7.02 3.32 7.22
CA ILE A 108 -8.45 3.64 7.36
C ILE A 108 -8.62 5.04 7.95
N ARG A 109 -7.80 5.40 8.94
CA ARG A 109 -7.77 6.77 9.48
C ARG A 109 -7.46 7.82 8.42
N LYS A 110 -6.44 7.58 7.57
CA LYS A 110 -6.15 8.47 6.43
C LYS A 110 -7.33 8.55 5.45
N LEU A 111 -7.99 7.43 5.16
CA LEU A 111 -9.15 7.39 4.25
C LEU A 111 -10.35 8.14 4.82
N ALA A 112 -10.66 7.93 6.10
CA ALA A 112 -11.76 8.60 6.79
C ALA A 112 -11.57 10.12 6.75
N LYS A 113 -10.36 10.60 7.03
CA LYS A 113 -10.05 12.03 6.93
C LYS A 113 -10.27 12.61 5.53
N ILE A 114 -9.86 11.88 4.48
CA ILE A 114 -10.13 12.29 3.09
C ILE A 114 -11.64 12.36 2.83
N LYS A 115 -12.41 11.41 3.36
CA LYS A 115 -13.87 11.38 3.22
C LYS A 115 -14.56 12.49 4.00
N GLU A 116 -14.07 12.84 5.19
CA GLU A 116 -14.53 14.01 5.95
C GLU A 116 -14.28 15.32 5.19
N GLU A 117 -13.10 15.49 4.62
CA GLU A 117 -12.75 16.66 3.79
C GLU A 117 -13.65 16.77 2.54
N GLN A 118 -14.18 15.65 2.04
CA GLN A 118 -15.17 15.60 0.96
C GLN A 118 -16.61 15.86 1.43
N GLY A 119 -16.85 16.04 2.72
CA GLY A 119 -18.19 16.16 3.31
C GLY A 119 -18.93 14.83 3.47
N LEU A 120 -18.28 13.70 3.20
CA LEU A 120 -18.83 12.34 3.35
C LEU A 120 -18.62 11.82 4.78
N ILE A 121 -19.13 12.57 5.77
CA ILE A 121 -18.91 12.30 7.20
C ILE A 121 -19.47 10.94 7.62
N ALA A 122 -20.63 10.54 7.09
CA ALA A 122 -21.23 9.23 7.40
C ALA A 122 -20.34 8.06 6.94
N GLU A 123 -19.81 8.11 5.71
CA GLU A 123 -18.90 7.09 5.21
C GLU A 123 -17.58 7.06 5.99
N ALA A 124 -17.07 8.22 6.41
CA ALA A 124 -15.86 8.30 7.24
C ALA A 124 -16.07 7.64 8.62
N ALA A 125 -17.21 7.91 9.26
CA ALA A 125 -17.57 7.32 10.53
C ALA A 125 -17.74 5.80 10.43
N ASP A 126 -18.44 5.30 9.41
CA ASP A 126 -18.63 3.87 9.17
C ASP A 126 -17.28 3.15 9.00
N LEU A 127 -16.38 3.71 8.18
CA LEU A 127 -15.03 3.18 7.97
C LEU A 127 -14.22 3.10 9.27
N MET A 128 -14.29 4.12 10.12
CA MET A 128 -13.59 4.14 11.40
C MET A 128 -14.18 3.15 12.41
N GLN A 129 -15.50 2.99 12.45
CA GLN A 129 -16.18 2.07 13.37
C GLN A 129 -15.96 0.59 13.04
N GLU A 130 -15.73 0.23 11.77
CA GLU A 130 -15.38 -1.14 11.39
C GLU A 130 -14.03 -1.62 11.98
N VAL A 131 -13.17 -0.71 12.44
CA VAL A 131 -11.85 -1.03 12.99
C VAL A 131 -11.89 -1.05 14.52
N ALA A 132 -12.03 -2.23 15.10
CA ALA A 132 -11.97 -2.47 16.54
C ALA A 132 -10.53 -2.47 17.09
N VAL A 133 -9.86 -1.30 17.07
CA VAL A 133 -8.46 -1.13 17.51
C VAL A 133 -8.20 -1.53 18.97
N GLU A 134 -9.24 -1.59 19.80
CA GLU A 134 -9.20 -2.11 21.16
C GLU A 134 -8.67 -3.55 21.21
N THR A 135 -8.96 -4.36 20.18
CA THR A 135 -8.54 -5.76 20.07
C THR A 135 -7.07 -5.92 19.68
N PHE A 136 -6.41 -4.88 19.15
CA PHE A 136 -5.05 -4.98 18.61
C PHE A 136 -3.98 -4.94 19.71
N GLY A 137 -3.60 -6.10 20.26
CA GLY A 137 -2.68 -6.20 21.40
C GLY A 137 -1.31 -5.52 21.21
N ALA A 138 -0.80 -5.42 19.98
CA ALA A 138 0.50 -4.83 19.67
C ALA A 138 0.46 -3.34 19.29
N MET A 139 -0.71 -2.70 19.26
CA MET A 139 -0.85 -1.27 18.98
C MET A 139 -0.56 -0.43 20.22
N ALA A 140 0.18 0.66 20.06
CA ALA A 140 0.55 1.54 21.16
C ALA A 140 -0.71 2.14 21.82
N LYS A 141 -0.72 2.19 23.16
CA LYS A 141 -1.88 2.67 23.94
C LYS A 141 -2.29 4.10 23.56
N THR A 142 -1.32 4.98 23.30
CA THR A 142 -1.56 6.36 22.84
C THR A 142 -2.22 6.39 21.46
N GLU A 143 -1.79 5.52 20.55
CA GLU A 143 -2.34 5.40 19.20
C GLU A 143 -3.78 4.87 19.23
N LYS A 144 -4.05 3.85 20.07
CA LYS A 144 -5.41 3.36 20.30
C LYS A 144 -6.34 4.45 20.81
N ILE A 145 -5.91 5.21 21.83
CA ILE A 145 -6.72 6.29 22.40
C ILE A 145 -7.02 7.34 21.34
N ALA A 146 -6.02 7.76 20.55
CA ALA A 146 -6.23 8.74 19.49
C ALA A 146 -7.23 8.24 18.42
N PHE A 147 -7.18 6.96 18.06
CA PHE A 147 -8.09 6.37 17.10
C PHE A 147 -9.53 6.28 17.65
N ILE A 148 -9.69 5.84 18.91
CA ILE A 148 -11.00 5.75 19.57
C ILE A 148 -11.63 7.14 19.73
N LEU A 149 -10.84 8.17 20.04
CA LEU A 149 -11.35 9.53 20.15
C LEU A 149 -11.88 10.09 18.82
N GLU A 150 -11.38 9.60 17.68
CA GLU A 150 -11.92 9.97 16.36
C GLU A 150 -13.17 9.19 15.97
N GLN A 151 -13.53 8.13 16.71
CA GLN A 151 -14.77 7.36 16.49
C GLN A 151 -16.00 7.97 17.21
N VAL A 152 -15.80 8.96 18.09
CA VAL A 152 -16.82 9.55 18.99
C VAL A 152 -17.15 10.98 18.57
#